data_AF-A0A6G0XZD2-F1
#
_entry.id   AF-A0A6G0XZD2-F1
#
_cell.length_a   1.000
_cell.length_b   1.000
_cell.length_c   1.000
_cell.angle_alpha   90.00
_cell.angle_beta   90.00
_cell.angle_gamma   90.00
#
_symmetry.space_group_name_H-M   'P 1'
#
loop_
_entity.id
_entity.type
_entity.pdbx_description
1 polymer ?
#
loop_
_entity_poly.entity_id
_entity_poly.type
_entity_poly.pdbx_seq_one_letter_code
_entity_poly.pdbx_strand_id
1 'polypeptide(L)' 'MVPNKLARHFTTKHQSLQNKQIDYFRKLLDSKKLQSKQFVKSVKNSDKTQEASFRIAQLIAQKKSHLIH' A
#
# COMPACT_ATOMS: atom_id res chain seq x y z
N MET A 1 12.65 22.06 3.35
CA MET A 1 12.94 22.40 1.93
C MET A 1 13.13 23.90 1.83
N VAL A 2 14.11 24.37 1.06
CA VAL A 2 14.26 25.82 0.78
C VAL A 2 13.11 26.26 -0.17
N PRO A 3 12.51 27.46 -0.01
CA PRO A 3 11.35 27.89 -0.81
C PRO A 3 11.51 27.74 -2.33
N ASN A 4 12.67 28.12 -2.88
CA ASN A 4 12.97 27.97 -4.31
C ASN A 4 12.93 26.52 -4.79
N LYS A 5 13.30 25.55 -3.92
CA LYS A 5 13.26 24.13 -4.25
C LYS A 5 11.83 23.60 -4.28
N LEU A 6 10.97 24.10 -3.38
CA LEU A 6 9.56 23.71 -3.33
C LEU A 6 8.79 24.25 -4.54
N ALA A 7 8.97 25.53 -4.86
CA ALA A 7 8.36 26.16 -6.03
C ALA A 7 8.75 25.41 -7.33
N ARG A 8 10.05 25.14 -7.53
CA ARG A 8 10.52 24.36 -8.68
C ARG A 8 9.97 22.94 -8.71
N HIS A 9 9.79 22.31 -7.56
CA HIS A 9 9.25 20.95 -7.49
C HIS A 9 7.78 20.93 -7.93
N PHE A 10 6.98 21.90 -7.48
CA PHE A 10 5.62 22.04 -7.97
C PHE A 10 5.60 22.31 -9.47
N THR A 11 6.40 23.23 -10.00
CA THR A 11 6.36 23.53 -11.43
C THR A 11 6.81 22.37 -12.32
N THR A 12 7.81 21.59 -11.88
CA THR A 12 8.40 20.51 -12.71
C THR A 12 7.75 19.14 -12.53
N LYS A 13 7.16 18.85 -11.37
CA LYS A 13 6.65 17.51 -11.03
C LYS A 13 5.17 17.49 -10.66
N HIS A 14 4.65 18.59 -10.11
CA HIS A 14 3.31 18.62 -9.54
C HIS A 14 2.59 19.95 -9.83
N GLN A 15 2.52 20.32 -11.12
CA GLN A 15 2.01 21.62 -11.55
C GLN A 15 0.56 21.84 -11.09
N SER A 16 -0.25 20.76 -11.07
CA SER A 16 -1.62 20.78 -10.57
C SER A 16 -1.75 21.10 -9.08
N LEU A 17 -0.66 20.99 -8.31
CA LEU A 17 -0.63 21.23 -6.86
C LEU A 17 -0.09 22.62 -6.50
N GLN A 18 0.49 23.36 -7.46
CA GLN A 18 1.18 24.63 -7.22
C GLN A 18 0.30 25.69 -6.53
N ASN A 19 -0.98 25.76 -6.92
CA ASN A 19 -1.93 26.77 -6.44
C ASN A 19 -2.90 26.22 -5.37
N LYS A 20 -2.60 25.06 -4.79
CA LYS A 20 -3.45 24.47 -3.75
C LYS A 20 -3.15 25.14 -2.40
N GLN A 21 -4.22 25.39 -1.65
CA GLN A 21 -4.10 25.95 -0.30
C GLN A 21 -3.55 24.93 0.69
N ILE A 22 -2.99 25.40 1.80
CA ILE A 22 -2.42 24.55 2.85
C ILE A 22 -3.41 23.49 3.37
N ASP A 23 -4.70 23.81 3.42
CA ASP A 23 -5.74 22.88 3.90
C ASP A 23 -5.94 21.68 3.00
N TYR A 24 -5.69 21.82 1.69
CA TYR A 24 -5.67 20.69 0.77
C TYR A 24 -4.59 19.69 1.18
N PHE A 25 -3.37 20.18 1.46
CA PHE A 25 -2.26 19.32 1.85
C PHE A 25 -2.45 18.68 3.22
N ARG A 26 -3.10 19.38 4.17
CA ARG A 26 -3.51 18.81 5.47
C ARG A 26 -4.47 17.63 5.28
N LYS A 27 -5.55 17.84 4.53
CA LYS A 27 -6.52 16.77 4.20
C LYS A 27 -5.86 15.61 3.47
N LEU A 28 -4.98 15.90 2.51
CA LEU A 28 -4.24 14.88 1.78
C LEU A 28 -3.37 14.05 2.72
N LEU A 29 -2.64 14.69 3.63
CA LEU A 29 -1.82 14.00 4.62
C LEU A 29 -2.66 13.06 5.50
N ASP A 30 -3.81 13.53 5.99
CA ASP A 30 -4.69 12.73 6.83
C ASP A 30 -5.27 11.54 6.07
N SER A 31 -5.68 11.75 4.81
CA SER A 31 -6.15 10.67 3.94
C SER A 31 -5.09 9.58 3.73
N LYS A 32 -3.82 9.99 3.54
CA LYS A 32 -2.70 9.07 3.33
C LYS A 32 -2.34 8.31 4.60
N LYS A 33 -2.40 8.96 5.76
CA LYS A 33 -2.23 8.31 7.07
C LYS A 33 -3.32 7.25 7.30
N LEU A 34 -4.57 7.57 6.98
CA LEU A 34 -5.67 6.61 7.09
C LEU A 34 -5.48 5.42 6.14
N GLN A 35 -5.15 5.69 4.88
CA GLN A 35 -4.89 4.67 3.86
C GLN A 35 -3.76 3.74 4.30
N SER A 36 -2.66 4.29 4.86
CA SER A 36 -1.55 3.49 5.38
C SER A 36 -1.98 2.55 6.51
N LYS A 37 -2.75 3.04 7.48
CA LYS A 37 -3.27 2.20 8.59
C LYS A 37 -4.16 1.08 8.08
N GLN A 38 -5.06 1.38 7.14
CA GLN A 38 -5.95 0.41 6.52
C GLN A 38 -5.17 -0.65 5.74
N PHE A 39 -4.16 -0.23 4.97
CA PHE A 39 -3.29 -1.15 4.24
C PHE A 39 -2.59 -2.11 5.20
N VAL A 40 -1.94 -1.61 6.25
CA VAL A 40 -1.28 -2.45 7.27
C VAL A 40 -2.27 -3.44 7.88
N LYS A 41 -3.49 -3.00 8.24
CA LYS A 41 -4.52 -3.88 8.77
C LYS A 41 -4.94 -4.97 7.76
N SER A 42 -5.03 -4.64 6.48
CA SER A 42 -5.43 -5.56 5.42
C SER A 42 -4.35 -6.58 5.07
N VAL A 43 -3.07 -6.19 5.08
CA VAL A 43 -1.96 -7.09 4.74
C VAL A 43 -1.43 -7.86 5.93
N LYS A 44 -1.75 -7.43 7.15
CA LYS A 44 -1.43 -8.18 8.37
C LYS A 44 -2.28 -9.45 8.41
N ASN A 45 -1.74 -10.52 7.84
CA ASN A 45 -2.31 -11.85 7.97
C ASN A 45 -2.17 -12.31 9.42
N SER A 46 -3.21 -12.96 9.93
CA SER A 46 -3.09 -13.67 11.21
C SER A 46 -2.29 -14.96 10.99
N ASP A 47 -1.56 -15.42 12.02
CA ASP A 47 -0.83 -16.68 11.96
C ASP A 47 -1.76 -17.86 11.56
N LYS A 48 -3.02 -17.81 12.01
CA LYS A 48 -4.06 -18.78 11.65
C LYS A 48 -4.39 -18.77 10.15
N THR A 49 -4.43 -17.59 9.55
CA THR A 49 -4.68 -17.43 8.10
C THR A 49 -3.51 -18.00 7.30
N GLN A 50 -2.28 -17.70 7.71
CA GLN A 50 -1.08 -18.21 7.05
C GLN A 50 -0.97 -19.74 7.15
N GLU A 51 -1.23 -20.30 8.33
CA GLU A 51 -1.28 -21.75 8.57
C GLU A 51 -2.33 -22.43 7.69
N ALA A 52 -3.54 -21.86 7.60
CA ALA A 52 -4.59 -22.40 6.73
C ALA A 52 -4.17 -22.37 5.25
N SER A 53 -3.60 -21.26 4.77
CA SER A 53 -3.08 -21.16 3.40
C SER A 53 -1.99 -22.20 3.13
N PHE A 54 -1.08 -22.44 4.08
CA PHE A 54 -0.04 -23.45 3.97
C PHE A 54 -0.64 -24.87 3.85
N ARG A 55 -1.60 -25.23 4.71
CA ARG A 55 -2.27 -26.53 4.65
C ARG A 55 -2.99 -26.77 3.33
N ILE A 56 -3.67 -25.76 2.81
CA ILE A 56 -4.33 -25.86 1.50
C ILE A 56 -3.29 -26.05 0.38
N ALA A 57 -2.19 -25.30 0.41
CA ALA A 57 -1.10 -25.47 -0.56
C ALA A 57 -0.50 -26.89 -0.51
N GLN A 58 -0.28 -27.42 0.70
CA GLN A 58 0.20 -28.78 0.92
C GLN A 58 -0.75 -29.84 0.32
N LEU A 59 -2.06 -29.71 0.57
CA LEU A 59 -3.07 -30.62 0.01
C LEU A 59 -3.10 -30.56 -1.52
N ILE A 60 -2.99 -29.38 -2.12
CA ILE A 60 -2.94 -29.21 -3.58
C ILE A 60 -1.68 -29.89 -4.13
N ALA A 61 -0.52 -29.69 -3.50
CA ALA A 61 0.74 -30.31 -3.93
C ALA A 61 0.68 -31.84 -3.85
N GLN A 62 0.13 -32.39 -2.77
CA GLN A 62 -0.07 -33.83 -2.62
C GLN A 62 -1.00 -34.39 -3.70
N LYS A 63 -2.10 -33.72 -4.02
CA LYS A 63 -3.00 -34.13 -5.11
C LYS A 63 -2.30 -34.10 -6.47
N LYS A 64 -1.49 -33.08 -6.74
CA LYS A 64 -0.71 -32.99 -7.98
C LYS A 64 0.39 -34.07 -8.08
N SER A 65 1.01 -34.44 -6.97
CA SER A 65 2.00 -35.53 -6.94
C SER A 65 1.40 -36.89 -7.32
N HIS A 66 0.13 -37.13 -6.97
CA HIS A 66 -0.58 -38.35 -7.36
C HIS A 66 -1.06 -38.33 -8.83
N LEU A 67 -1.03 -37.17 -9.50
CA LEU A 67 -1.43 -37.01 -10.90
C LEU A 67 -0.26 -37.14 -11.90
N ILE A 68 0.97 -37.33 -11.41
CA ILE A 68 2.20 -37.46 -12.24
C ILE A 68 2.72 -38.92 -12.28
N HIS A 69 1.98 -39.89 -11.72
CA HIS A 69 2.32 -41.31 -11.77
C HIS A 69 1.32 -42.11 -12.60
#